data_AF-A0A4V2TRN1-F1
#
_entry.id   AF-A0A4V2TRN1-F1
#
_cell.length_a   1.000
_cell.length_b   1.000
_cell.length_c   1.000
_cell.angle_alpha   90.00
_cell.angle_beta   90.00
_cell.angle_gamma   90.00
#
_symmetry.space_group_name_H-M   'P 1'
#
loop_
_entity.id
_entity.type
_entity.pdbx_description
1 polymer ?
#
loop_
_entity_poly.entity_id
_entity_poly.type
_entity_poly.pdbx_seq_one_letter_code
_entity_poly.pdbx_strand_id
1 'polypeptide(L)'
;MTAKLVAGAVAAYALSPIDLIPDFIPVLGYLDDVILVPLGIMLAVKLVPQALMAEFREQAALREGRPTSRSGLIAILAIWLLCLILLVWGLSDFF
;
A
#
# COMPACT_ATOMS: atom_id res chain seq x y z
N MET A 1 13.66 -17.09 10.41
CA MET A 1 14.55 -16.22 9.60
C MET A 1 13.99 -15.99 8.20
N THR A 2 13.56 -17.05 7.51
CA THR A 2 12.90 -17.02 6.19
C THR A 2 11.72 -16.05 6.06
N ALA A 3 10.82 -15.97 7.05
CA ALA A 3 9.70 -15.03 7.01
C ALA A 3 10.13 -13.54 6.96
N LYS A 4 11.22 -13.18 7.66
CA LYS A 4 11.78 -11.81 7.63
C LYS A 4 12.43 -11.49 6.29
N LEU A 5 13.10 -12.47 5.68
CA LEU A 5 13.68 -12.34 4.33
C LEU A 5 12.60 -12.15 3.27
N VAL A 6 11.52 -12.93 3.34
CA VAL A 6 10.39 -12.80 2.39
C VAL A 6 9.64 -11.48 2.59
N ALA A 7 9.38 -11.08 3.84
CA ALA A 7 8.77 -9.78 4.11
C ALA A 7 9.67 -8.61 3.65
N GLY A 8 10.98 -8.72 3.86
CA GLY A 8 11.95 -7.74 3.37
C GLY A 8 12.02 -7.66 1.85
N ALA A 9 11.97 -8.80 1.15
CA ALA A 9 11.94 -8.85 -0.31
C ALA A 9 10.65 -8.25 -0.89
N VAL A 10 9.49 -8.55 -0.27
CA VAL A 10 8.20 -7.95 -0.67
C VAL A 10 8.19 -6.45 -0.41
N ALA A 11 8.73 -5.99 0.71
CA ALA A 11 8.83 -4.55 1.01
C ALA A 11 9.79 -3.84 0.05
N ALA A 12 10.94 -4.45 -0.27
CA ALA A 12 11.89 -3.92 -1.24
C ALA A 12 11.31 -3.89 -2.66
N TYR A 13 10.47 -4.85 -3.02
CA TYR A 13 9.72 -4.85 -4.27
C TYR A 13 8.67 -3.71 -4.31
N ALA A 14 7.87 -3.56 -3.25
CA ALA A 14 6.85 -2.52 -3.18
C ALA A 14 7.43 -1.08 -3.13
N LEU A 15 8.68 -0.92 -2.69
CA LEU A 15 9.42 0.36 -2.72
C LEU A 15 10.39 0.46 -3.92
N SER A 16 10.46 -0.56 -4.76
CA SER A 16 11.36 -0.57 -5.92
C SER A 16 10.92 0.49 -6.91
N PRO A 17 11.81 1.37 -7.39
CA PRO A 17 11.52 2.28 -8.50
C PRO A 17 11.48 1.56 -9.86
N ILE A 18 11.60 0.23 -9.86
CA ILE A 18 11.59 -0.65 -11.03
C ILE A 18 10.36 -1.56 -10.88
N ASP A 19 9.33 -1.30 -11.67
CA ASP A 19 8.20 -2.22 -11.86
C ASP A 19 8.64 -3.41 -12.71
N LEU A 20 8.29 -4.64 -12.29
CA LEU A 20 8.58 -5.86 -13.05
C LEU A 20 7.90 -5.84 -14.42
N ILE A 21 6.71 -5.25 -14.49
CA ILE A 21 6.03 -4.88 -15.72
C ILE A 21 6.02 -3.35 -15.81
N PRO A 22 6.79 -2.76 -16.74
CA PRO A 22 6.80 -1.31 -16.88
C PRO A 22 5.39 -0.81 -17.25
N ASP A 23 4.97 0.26 -16.58
CA ASP A 23 3.71 1.02 -16.81
C ASP A 23 3.49 1.51 -18.25
N PHE A 24 4.46 1.27 -19.13
CA PHE A 24 4.41 1.52 -20.56
C PHE A 24 3.38 0.68 -21.31
N ILE A 25 2.85 -0.41 -20.72
CA ILE A 25 1.85 -1.26 -21.37
C ILE A 25 0.48 -1.05 -20.70
N PRO A 26 -0.46 -0.35 -21.37
CA PRO A 26 -1.81 -0.17 -20.83
C PRO A 26 -2.43 -1.54 -20.51
N VAL A 27 -3.10 -1.65 -19.36
CA VAL A 27 -3.73 -2.87 -18.80
C VAL A 27 -2.76 -3.88 -18.16
N LEU A 28 -1.56 -4.12 -18.74
CA LEU A 28 -0.61 -5.10 -18.20
C LEU A 28 0.21 -4.57 -17.00
N GLY A 29 0.52 -3.27 -16.93
CA GLY A 29 1.22 -2.68 -15.79
C GLY A 29 0.47 -2.86 -14.45
N TYR A 30 -0.86 -2.85 -14.48
CA TYR A 30 -1.70 -3.07 -13.28
C TYR A 30 -1.78 -4.54 -12.83
N LEU A 31 -1.31 -5.48 -13.66
CA LEU A 31 -1.44 -6.90 -13.40
C LEU A 31 -0.59 -7.32 -12.17
N ASP A 32 0.57 -6.72 -12.01
CA ASP A 32 1.47 -6.99 -10.88
C ASP A 32 0.88 -6.49 -9.56
N ASP A 33 0.28 -5.30 -9.54
CA ASP A 33 -0.36 -4.76 -8.34
C ASP A 33 -1.61 -5.54 -7.90
N VAL A 34 -2.35 -6.10 -8.86
CA VAL A 34 -3.58 -6.87 -8.56
C VAL A 34 -3.27 -8.32 -8.19
N ILE A 35 -2.17 -8.89 -8.69
CA ILE A 35 -1.87 -10.32 -8.52
C ILE A 35 -0.67 -10.56 -7.61
N LEU A 36 0.46 -9.90 -7.88
CA LEU A 36 1.72 -10.15 -7.19
C LEU A 36 1.68 -9.65 -5.74
N VAL A 37 1.11 -8.48 -5.49
CA VAL A 37 0.98 -7.90 -4.15
C VAL A 37 0.15 -8.80 -3.21
N PRO A 38 -1.09 -9.19 -3.54
CA PRO A 38 -1.87 -10.07 -2.66
C PRO A 38 -1.26 -11.47 -2.51
N LEU A 39 -0.66 -12.05 -3.56
CA LEU A 39 0.04 -13.34 -3.46
C LEU A 39 1.28 -13.25 -2.56
N GLY A 40 2.07 -12.18 -2.69
CA GLY A 40 3.23 -11.92 -1.84
C GLY A 40 2.84 -11.75 -0.38
N ILE A 41 1.76 -11.00 -0.11
CA ILE A 41 1.19 -10.85 1.24
C ILE A 41 0.70 -12.21 1.76
N MET A 42 -0.02 -13.00 0.96
CA MET A 42 -0.49 -14.34 1.36
C MET A 42 0.66 -15.28 1.71
N LEU A 43 1.72 -15.30 0.90
CA LEU A 43 2.92 -16.10 1.16
C LEU A 43 3.63 -15.63 2.42
N ALA A 44 3.82 -14.31 2.59
CA ALA A 44 4.42 -13.74 3.78
C ALA A 44 3.62 -14.12 5.04
N VAL A 45 2.30 -13.97 5.01
CA VAL A 45 1.39 -14.35 6.12
C VAL A 45 1.46 -15.85 6.40
N LYS A 46 1.48 -16.71 5.36
CA LYS A 46 1.57 -18.16 5.52
C LYS A 46 2.91 -18.62 6.09
N LEU A 47 3.99 -17.89 5.82
CA LEU A 47 5.33 -18.15 6.36
C LEU A 47 5.49 -17.69 7.81
N VAL A 48 4.62 -16.82 8.32
CA VAL A 48 4.62 -16.45 9.74
C VAL A 48 4.01 -17.60 10.55
N PRO A 49 4.73 -18.14 11.55
CA PRO A 49 4.20 -19.21 12.41
C PRO A 49 2.92 -18.77 13.12
N GLN A 50 1.90 -19.64 13.14
CA GLN A 50 0.59 -19.32 13.71
C GLN A 50 0.65 -18.92 15.19
N ALA A 51 1.58 -19.50 15.96
CA ALA A 51 1.81 -19.13 17.35
C ALA A 51 2.24 -17.65 17.51
N LEU A 52 3.10 -17.15 16.62
CA LEU A 52 3.57 -15.77 16.61
C LEU A 52 2.44 -14.81 16.20
N MET A 53 1.61 -15.24 15.23
CA MET A 53 0.47 -14.45 14.77
C MET A 53 -0.64 -14.37 15.82
N ALA A 54 -0.82 -15.41 16.63
CA ALA A 54 -1.73 -15.39 17.78
C ALA A 54 -1.25 -14.38 18.83
N GLU A 55 0.03 -14.41 19.19
CA GLU A 55 0.64 -13.49 20.16
C GLU A 55 0.55 -12.02 19.70
N PHE A 56 0.79 -11.74 18.41
CA PHE A 56 0.62 -10.39 17.86
C PHE A 56 -0.83 -9.96 17.73
N ARG A 57 -1.77 -10.87 17.43
CA ARG A 57 -3.21 -10.57 17.43
C ARG A 57 -3.71 -10.23 18.84
N GLU A 58 -3.23 -10.95 19.84
CA GLU A 58 -3.55 -10.69 21.24
C GLU A 58 -2.99 -9.32 21.68
N GLN A 59 -1.73 -9.03 21.34
CA GLN A 59 -1.15 -7.69 21.57
C GLN A 59 -1.84 -6.57 20.78
N ALA A 60 -2.35 -6.85 19.57
CA ALA A 60 -3.09 -5.88 18.77
C ALA A 60 -4.50 -5.63 19.33
N ALA A 61 -5.17 -6.68 19.83
CA ALA A 61 -6.44 -6.56 20.54
C ALA A 61 -6.28 -5.75 21.83
N LEU A 62 -5.16 -5.93 22.54
CA LEU A 62 -4.82 -5.12 23.71
C LEU A 62 -4.48 -3.65 23.36
N ARG A 63 -4.13 -3.36 22.10
CA ARG A 63 -3.84 -2.02 21.58
C ARG A 63 -5.01 -1.43 20.79
N GLU A 64 -6.24 -1.69 21.23
CA GLU A 64 -7.52 -1.28 20.61
C GLU A 64 -7.71 0.23 20.33
N GLY A 65 -6.73 1.08 20.64
CA GLY A 65 -6.68 2.44 20.11
C GLY A 65 -6.13 2.44 18.69
N ARG A 66 -6.96 2.13 17.68
CA ARG A 66 -6.63 2.49 16.29
C ARG A 66 -6.33 4.00 16.27
N PRO A 67 -5.11 4.47 15.94
CA PRO A 67 -4.84 5.89 15.86
C PRO A 67 -5.46 6.41 14.55
N THR A 68 -6.79 6.54 14.50
CA THR A 68 -7.49 7.19 13.40
C THR A 68 -7.27 8.68 13.55
N SER A 69 -6.20 9.18 12.95
CA SER A 69 -5.89 10.60 12.97
C SER A 69 -6.87 11.34 12.06
N ARG A 70 -7.82 12.07 12.65
CA ARG A 70 -8.74 12.95 11.91
C ARG A 70 -7.97 14.01 11.12
N SER A 71 -6.81 14.46 11.62
CA SER A 71 -5.96 15.42 10.90
C SER A 71 -5.35 14.80 9.64
N GLY A 72 -4.98 13.52 9.67
CA GLY A 72 -4.52 12.80 8.48
C GLY A 72 -5.57 12.73 7.38
N LEU A 73 -6.83 12.43 7.74
CA LEU A 73 -7.95 12.42 6.81
C LEU A 73 -8.18 13.80 6.18
N ILE A 74 -8.19 14.86 7.00
CA ILE A 74 -8.40 16.23 6.53
C ILE A 74 -7.28 16.66 5.58
N ALA A 75 -6.03 16.33 5.90
CA ALA A 75 -4.88 16.66 5.04
C ALA A 75 -5.02 16.01 3.65
N ILE A 76 -5.38 14.73 3.59
CA ILE A 76 -5.59 14.00 2.33
C ILE A 76 -6.70 14.66 1.50
N LEU A 77 -7.85 14.96 2.13
CA LEU A 77 -8.98 15.60 1.45
C LEU A 77 -8.63 17.01 0.94
N ALA A 78 -7.89 17.79 1.73
CA ALA A 78 -7.44 19.12 1.33
C ALA A 78 -6.48 19.07 0.13
N ILE A 79 -5.56 18.11 0.12
CA ILE A 79 -4.64 17.90 -1.02
C ILE A 79 -5.43 17.54 -2.27
N TRP A 80 -6.39 16.60 -2.17
CA TRP A 80 -7.24 16.22 -3.31
C TRP A 80 -8.06 17.38 -3.84
N LEU A 81 -8.67 18.16 -2.95
CA LEU A 81 -9.44 19.34 -3.33
C LEU A 81 -8.55 20.37 -4.05
N LEU A 82 -7.34 20.62 -3.53
CA LEU A 82 -6.37 21.53 -4.13
C LEU A 82 -5.95 21.04 -5.53
N CYS A 83 -5.62 19.76 -5.68
CA CYS A 83 -5.29 19.17 -6.98
C CYS A 83 -6.46 19.31 -7.97
N LEU A 84 -7.69 19.05 -7.53
CA LEU A 84 -8.89 19.21 -8.37
C LEU A 84 -9.07 20.67 -8.81
N ILE A 85 -8.93 21.63 -7.89
CA ILE A 85 -9.04 23.06 -8.19
C ILE A 85 -7.98 23.47 -9.22
N LEU A 86 -6.72 23.09 -9.01
CA LEU A 86 -5.63 23.41 -9.92
C LEU A 86 -5.83 22.79 -11.31
N LEU A 87 -6.37 21.57 -11.36
CA LEU A 87 -6.67 20.87 -12.61
C LEU A 87 -7.80 21.58 -13.37
N VAL A 88 -8.90 21.92 -12.70
CA VAL A 88 -10.02 22.66 -13.30
C VAL A 88 -9.58 24.04 -13.78
N TRP A 89 -8.78 24.75 -12.97
CA TRP A 89 -8.27 26.08 -13.31
C TRP A 89 -7.36 26.02 -14.55
N GLY A 90 -6.40 25.08 -14.57
CA GLY A 90 -5.52 24.86 -15.71
C GLY A 90 -6.25 24.42 -16.98
N LEU A 91 -7.35 23.65 -16.86
CA LEU A 91 -8.21 23.34 -18.00
C LEU A 91 -9.02 24.55 -18.48
N SER A 92 -9.51 25.40 -17.56
CA SER A 92 -10.24 26.62 -17.94
C SER A 92 -9.36 27.69 -18.59
N ASP A 93 -8.06 27.70 -18.32
CA ASP A 93 -7.11 28.57 -19.03
C ASP A 93 -6.79 28.06 -20.45
N PHE A 94 -7.09 26.79 -20.74
CA PHE A 94 -6.80 26.14 -22.02
C PHE A 94 -7.98 26.15 -23.01
N PHE A 95 -9.21 26.34 -22.51
CA PHE A 95 -10.47 26.38 -23.29
C PHE A 95 -11.02 27.80 -23.40
#